data_AF-A0A5N9B637-F1
#
_entry.id   AF-A0A5N9B637-F1
#
_cell.length_a   1.000
_cell.length_b   1.000
_cell.length_c   1.000
_cell.angle_alpha   90.00
_cell.angle_beta   90.00
_cell.angle_gamma   90.00
#
_symmetry.space_group_name_H-M   'P 1'
#
loop_
_entity.id
_entity.type
_entity.pdbx_description
1 polymer ?
#
loop_
_entity_poly.entity_id
_entity_poly.type
_entity_poly.pdbx_seq_one_letter_code
_entity_poly.pdbx_strand_id
1 'polypeptide(L)'
;MVTKENGLFTENALKVLEKRYLLKGQDNEIIESPREMFVRISQHLAKQEEKHGATKEEIKTWENKFFNLMWDLDFMANSPTLMNAGTGHGTLSACYVLDIEDSMQGIMTAASEQAMIEKFGGGIGFSLSDIRPVGDKIKTTHGKACGPIAVLNLLSEVGTMITQGGKRDGAHMAIMSVYHPNIKDFITCKTVEGEIHNFNISVGTDANFMKAVKDDNYIKLAWPLDKKSYPTSKNDGEYVKAREIFSMMIDGAWLNGEPGMV
;
A
#
# COMPACT_ATOMS: atom_id res chain seq x y z
N MET A 1 13.29 15.06 -34.58
CA MET A 1 14.72 15.08 -34.21
C MET A 1 14.81 14.82 -32.72
N VAL A 2 15.16 13.60 -32.33
CA VAL A 2 15.43 13.26 -30.93
C VAL A 2 16.89 13.63 -30.68
N THR A 3 17.13 14.72 -29.97
CA THR A 3 18.48 15.08 -29.52
C THR A 3 18.91 14.04 -28.49
N LYS A 4 20.17 13.59 -28.54
CA LYS A 4 20.74 12.63 -27.57
C LYS A 4 20.61 13.06 -26.09
N GLU A 5 20.26 14.32 -25.82
CA GLU A 5 19.95 14.82 -24.47
C GLU A 5 18.66 14.24 -23.88
N ASN A 6 17.68 13.86 -24.70
CA ASN A 6 16.37 13.37 -24.25
C ASN A 6 16.21 11.84 -24.35
N GLY A 7 17.28 11.10 -24.65
CA GLY A 7 17.28 9.63 -24.67
C GLY A 7 16.21 9.03 -25.61
N LEU A 8 15.63 7.89 -25.21
CA LEU A 8 14.53 7.22 -25.92
C LEU A 8 13.14 7.69 -25.47
N PHE A 9 13.05 8.79 -24.71
CA PHE A 9 11.79 9.24 -24.11
C PHE A 9 10.86 9.92 -25.12
N THR A 10 9.59 9.54 -25.08
CA THR A 10 8.53 10.20 -25.87
C THR A 10 8.19 11.58 -25.28
N GLU A 11 7.52 12.43 -26.06
CA GLU A 11 7.06 13.75 -25.59
C GLU A 11 6.18 13.65 -24.33
N ASN A 12 5.32 12.63 -24.26
CA ASN A 12 4.49 12.36 -23.08
C ASN A 12 5.33 11.97 -21.86
N ALA A 13 6.36 11.14 -22.05
CA ALA A 13 7.28 10.77 -20.97
C ALA A 13 8.04 11.99 -20.45
N LEU A 14 8.52 12.87 -21.34
CA LEU A 14 9.19 14.11 -20.97
C LEU A 14 8.27 15.02 -20.12
N LYS A 15 7.01 15.20 -20.53
CA LYS A 15 6.01 15.96 -19.74
C LYS A 15 5.79 15.35 -18.34
N VAL A 16 5.80 14.03 -18.22
CA VAL A 16 5.67 13.35 -16.92
C VAL A 16 6.92 13.55 -16.05
N LEU A 17 8.11 13.45 -16.66
CA LEU A 17 9.39 13.72 -15.99
C LEU A 17 9.43 15.16 -15.44
N GLU A 18 9.14 16.15 -16.27
CA GLU A 18 9.08 17.57 -15.89
C GLU A 18 8.09 17.84 -14.76
N LYS A 19 6.91 17.22 -14.84
CA LYS A 19 5.85 17.44 -13.84
C LYS A 19 6.17 16.81 -12.49
N ARG A 20 6.79 15.62 -12.48
CA ARG A 20 6.84 14.77 -11.27
C ARG A 20 8.22 14.32 -10.81
N TYR A 21 9.23 14.28 -11.66
CA TYR A 21 10.49 13.58 -11.34
C TYR A 21 11.71 14.49 -11.30
N LEU A 22 11.83 15.42 -12.23
CA LEU A 22 12.96 16.34 -12.28
C LEU A 22 12.98 17.23 -11.05
N LEU A 23 14.17 17.48 -10.52
CA LEU A 23 14.35 18.39 -9.38
C LEU A 23 13.94 19.81 -9.75
N LYS A 24 13.41 20.50 -8.75
CA LYS A 24 12.97 21.89 -8.86
C LYS A 24 13.64 22.75 -7.81
N GLY A 25 13.97 23.98 -8.20
CA GLY A 25 14.54 24.98 -7.31
C GLY A 25 13.49 25.64 -6.41
N GLN A 26 13.86 26.75 -5.79
CA GLN A 26 13.02 27.44 -4.82
C GLN A 26 11.79 28.11 -5.46
N ASP A 27 11.89 28.50 -6.74
CA ASP A 27 10.81 29.15 -7.51
C ASP A 27 10.03 28.13 -8.36
N ASN A 28 10.14 26.83 -8.05
CA ASN A 28 9.48 25.72 -8.76
C ASN A 28 9.90 25.58 -10.25
N GLU A 29 11.03 26.18 -10.61
CA GLU A 29 11.73 26.02 -11.87
C GLU A 29 12.48 24.69 -11.93
N ILE A 30 12.47 24.04 -13.10
CA ILE A 30 13.18 22.76 -13.29
C ILE A 30 14.68 23.05 -13.37
N ILE A 31 15.46 22.41 -12.50
CA ILE A 31 16.92 22.61 -12.38
C ILE A 31 17.73 21.38 -12.80
N GLU A 32 17.06 20.37 -13.33
CA GLU A 32 17.66 19.09 -13.70
C GLU A 32 17.05 18.58 -15.01
N SER A 33 17.89 18.17 -15.95
CA SER A 33 17.48 17.47 -17.18
C SER A 33 17.21 15.98 -16.92
N PRO A 34 16.44 15.28 -17.80
CA PRO A 34 16.27 13.83 -17.70
C PRO A 34 17.58 13.07 -17.56
N ARG A 35 18.61 13.45 -18.32
CA ARG A 35 19.91 12.80 -18.25
C ARG A 35 20.60 13.01 -16.90
N GLU A 36 20.58 14.23 -16.37
CA GLU A 36 21.16 14.56 -15.07
C GLU A 36 20.45 13.79 -13.93
N MET A 37 19.13 13.64 -14.02
CA MET A 37 18.33 12.81 -13.11
C MET A 37 18.87 11.37 -13.05
N PHE A 38 19.05 10.71 -14.19
CA PHE A 38 19.56 9.34 -14.23
C PHE A 38 21.02 9.24 -13.80
N VAL A 39 21.86 10.26 -14.06
CA VAL A 39 23.23 10.32 -13.54
C VAL A 39 23.22 10.40 -12.01
N ARG A 40 22.43 11.31 -11.42
CA ARG A 40 22.27 11.45 -9.97
C ARG A 40 21.86 10.13 -9.31
N ILE A 41 20.84 9.47 -9.86
CA ILE A 41 20.33 8.20 -9.34
C ILE A 41 21.44 7.13 -9.40
N SER A 42 22.09 6.97 -10.56
CA SER A 42 23.10 5.93 -10.77
C SER A 42 24.32 6.11 -9.87
N GLN A 43 24.77 7.35 -9.69
CA GLN A 43 25.84 7.70 -8.76
C GLN A 43 25.48 7.37 -7.32
N HIS A 44 24.26 7.72 -6.91
CA HIS A 44 23.79 7.46 -5.56
C HIS A 44 23.73 5.97 -5.24
N LEU A 45 23.23 5.16 -6.19
CA LEU A 45 23.16 3.70 -6.05
C LEU A 45 24.55 3.07 -6.02
N ALA A 46 25.41 3.39 -6.98
CA ALA A 46 26.76 2.83 -7.07
C ALA A 46 27.65 3.18 -5.87
N LYS A 47 27.41 4.32 -5.20
CA LYS A 47 28.13 4.70 -3.99
C LYS A 47 28.00 3.66 -2.85
N GLN A 48 26.94 2.85 -2.81
CA GLN A 48 26.82 1.81 -1.77
C GLN A 48 27.90 0.73 -1.88
N GLU A 49 28.46 0.50 -3.07
CA GLU A 49 29.54 -0.47 -3.29
C GLU A 49 30.81 -0.13 -2.47
N GLU A 50 31.02 1.15 -2.14
CA GLU A 50 32.10 1.59 -1.24
C GLU A 50 31.99 0.89 0.13
N LYS A 51 30.78 0.70 0.64
CA LYS A 51 30.55 -0.02 1.91
C LYS A 51 30.86 -1.52 1.82
N HIS A 52 30.95 -2.05 0.60
CA HIS A 52 31.30 -3.44 0.32
C HIS A 52 32.77 -3.59 -0.11
N GLY A 53 33.59 -2.53 0.01
CA GLY A 53 35.02 -2.58 -0.25
C GLY A 53 35.41 -2.41 -1.72
N ALA A 54 34.48 -1.97 -2.57
CA ALA A 54 34.77 -1.72 -3.99
C ALA A 54 35.74 -0.55 -4.18
N THR A 55 36.61 -0.69 -5.17
CA THR A 55 37.50 0.37 -5.66
C THR A 55 36.71 1.48 -6.38
N LYS A 56 37.34 2.64 -6.56
CA LYS A 56 36.75 3.74 -7.34
C LYS A 56 36.41 3.34 -8.79
N GLU A 57 37.20 2.46 -9.38
CA GLU A 57 37.00 1.97 -10.75
C GLU A 57 35.79 1.02 -10.84
N GLU A 58 35.60 0.16 -9.83
CA GLU A 58 34.42 -0.70 -9.72
C GLU A 58 33.15 0.09 -9.47
N ILE A 59 33.19 1.09 -8.57
CA ILE A 59 32.07 2.01 -8.34
C ILE A 59 31.69 2.71 -9.65
N LYS A 60 32.67 3.21 -10.41
CA LYS A 60 32.39 3.86 -11.70
C LYS A 60 31.81 2.88 -12.73
N THR A 61 32.25 1.63 -12.70
CA THR A 61 31.70 0.57 -13.54
C THR A 61 30.23 0.31 -13.21
N TRP A 62 29.87 0.25 -11.93
CA TRP A 62 28.47 0.12 -11.49
C TRP A 62 27.61 1.34 -11.83
N GLU A 63 28.13 2.55 -11.64
CA GLU A 63 27.45 3.79 -12.03
C GLU A 63 27.06 3.75 -13.51
N ASN A 64 27.99 3.39 -14.39
CA ASN A 64 27.72 3.29 -15.83
C ASN A 64 26.70 2.20 -16.16
N LYS A 65 26.77 1.05 -15.48
CA LYS A 65 25.80 -0.05 -15.67
C LYS A 65 24.39 0.37 -15.28
N PHE A 66 24.22 0.97 -14.10
CA PHE A 66 22.91 1.45 -13.64
C PHE A 66 22.36 2.56 -14.54
N PHE A 67 23.22 3.47 -14.99
CA PHE A 67 22.82 4.53 -15.90
C PHE A 67 22.31 3.95 -17.22
N ASN A 68 23.07 3.06 -17.86
CA ASN A 68 22.69 2.49 -19.15
C ASN A 68 21.38 1.69 -19.04
N LEU A 69 21.23 0.85 -18.00
CA LEU A 69 20.01 0.08 -17.77
C LEU A 69 18.75 0.96 -17.70
N MET A 70 18.82 2.12 -17.02
CA MET A 70 17.69 3.03 -16.92
C MET A 70 17.52 3.94 -18.13
N TRP A 71 18.62 4.38 -18.73
CA TRP A 71 18.62 5.29 -19.87
C TRP A 71 18.14 4.61 -21.16
N ASP A 72 18.52 3.34 -21.34
CA ASP A 72 18.12 2.51 -22.47
C ASP A 72 16.74 1.85 -22.27
N LEU A 73 16.11 2.09 -21.09
CA LEU A 73 14.80 1.57 -20.69
C LEU A 73 14.72 0.05 -20.50
N ASP A 74 15.86 -0.62 -20.35
CA ASP A 74 15.93 -2.05 -20.01
C ASP A 74 15.41 -2.33 -18.59
N PHE A 75 15.53 -1.36 -17.69
CA PHE A 75 15.03 -1.40 -16.32
C PHE A 75 14.66 -0.01 -15.83
N MET A 76 13.60 0.11 -15.03
CA MET A 76 13.23 1.39 -14.41
C MET A 76 12.98 1.19 -12.92
N ALA A 77 13.62 2.01 -12.09
CA ALA A 77 13.36 2.01 -10.66
C ALA A 77 11.95 2.56 -10.34
N ASN A 78 11.45 2.25 -9.15
CA ASN A 78 10.18 2.78 -8.68
C ASN A 78 10.21 4.33 -8.56
N SER A 79 9.03 4.95 -8.49
CA SER A 79 8.93 6.41 -8.45
C SER A 79 9.72 7.07 -7.30
N PRO A 80 9.66 6.58 -6.04
CA PRO A 80 10.45 7.17 -4.95
C PRO A 80 11.96 7.14 -5.20
N THR A 81 12.49 6.06 -5.78
CA THR A 81 13.92 6.01 -6.14
C THR A 81 14.28 7.11 -7.14
N LEU A 82 13.47 7.29 -8.19
CA LEU A 82 13.71 8.32 -9.20
C LEU A 82 13.63 9.75 -8.61
N MET A 83 12.68 9.97 -7.71
CA MET A 83 12.45 11.27 -7.07
C MET A 83 13.52 11.62 -6.01
N ASN A 84 13.99 10.64 -5.25
CA ASN A 84 14.69 10.89 -3.98
C ASN A 84 16.16 10.47 -3.96
N ALA A 85 16.62 9.59 -4.86
CA ALA A 85 18.02 9.13 -4.83
C ALA A 85 19.00 10.31 -5.00
N GLY A 86 19.95 10.46 -4.08
CA GLY A 86 20.95 11.53 -4.16
C GLY A 86 20.47 12.93 -3.77
N THR A 87 19.22 13.10 -3.28
CA THR A 87 18.72 14.42 -2.83
C THR A 87 18.93 14.66 -1.33
N GLY A 88 19.27 13.60 -0.57
CA GLY A 88 19.38 13.65 0.89
C GLY A 88 18.05 13.64 1.64
N HIS A 89 16.92 13.52 0.92
CA HIS A 89 15.57 13.58 1.50
C HIS A 89 14.70 12.43 0.97
N GLY A 90 13.75 11.96 1.77
CA GLY A 90 12.78 10.95 1.36
C GLY A 90 13.27 9.51 1.46
N THR A 91 12.46 8.59 0.93
CA THR A 91 12.76 7.14 0.87
C THR A 91 12.89 6.69 -0.58
N LEU A 92 13.64 5.60 -0.81
CA LEU A 92 13.75 4.94 -2.12
C LEU A 92 12.73 3.80 -2.27
N SER A 93 12.07 3.39 -1.18
CA SER A 93 11.07 2.33 -1.17
C SER A 93 9.67 2.91 -1.34
N ALA A 94 8.85 2.24 -2.15
CA ALA A 94 7.49 2.68 -2.43
C ALA A 94 6.42 1.99 -1.58
N CYS A 95 6.68 0.77 -1.10
CA CYS A 95 5.67 -0.09 -0.50
C CYS A 95 6.06 -0.45 0.93
N TYR A 96 5.12 -0.26 1.84
CA TYR A 96 5.25 -0.56 3.26
C TYR A 96 4.06 -1.37 3.73
N VAL A 97 4.26 -2.15 4.79
CA VAL A 97 3.19 -2.83 5.52
C VAL A 97 3.35 -2.47 6.99
N LEU A 98 2.25 -2.02 7.61
CA LEU A 98 2.20 -1.74 9.04
C LEU A 98 1.22 -2.68 9.71
N ASP A 99 1.68 -3.32 10.77
CA ASP A 99 0.83 -4.07 11.68
C ASP A 99 0.13 -3.10 12.63
N ILE A 100 -1.11 -3.40 12.99
CA ILE A 100 -1.87 -2.60 13.95
C ILE A 100 -2.13 -3.44 15.19
N GLU A 101 -1.48 -3.09 16.29
CA GLU A 101 -1.76 -3.71 17.58
C GLU A 101 -3.18 -3.31 18.05
N ASP A 102 -3.96 -4.27 18.54
CA ASP A 102 -5.33 -4.11 19.04
C ASP A 102 -5.40 -3.36 20.39
N SER A 103 -4.92 -2.11 20.37
CA SER A 103 -4.97 -1.14 21.45
C SER A 103 -5.05 0.27 20.87
N MET A 104 -5.56 1.23 21.65
CA MET A 104 -5.58 2.63 21.20
C MET A 104 -4.16 3.17 20.95
N GLN A 105 -3.19 2.77 21.76
CA GLN A 105 -1.79 3.16 21.56
C GLN A 105 -1.25 2.59 20.24
N GLY A 106 -1.53 1.32 19.94
CA GLY A 106 -1.15 0.67 18.69
C GLY A 106 -1.74 1.35 17.45
N ILE A 107 -3.05 1.62 17.50
CA ILE A 107 -3.76 2.34 16.42
C ILE A 107 -3.16 3.73 16.17
N MET A 108 -2.91 4.50 17.24
CA MET A 108 -2.33 5.85 17.09
C MET A 108 -0.86 5.83 16.67
N THR A 109 -0.09 4.82 17.09
CA THR A 109 1.28 4.59 16.59
C THR A 109 1.25 4.31 15.09
N ALA A 110 0.40 3.40 14.62
CA ALA A 110 0.26 3.08 13.19
C ALA A 110 -0.14 4.31 12.37
N ALA A 111 -1.07 5.13 12.86
CA ALA A 111 -1.46 6.38 12.21
C ALA A 111 -0.30 7.39 12.12
N SER A 112 0.51 7.50 13.17
CA SER A 112 1.70 8.37 13.21
C SER A 112 2.78 7.89 12.23
N GLU A 113 3.05 6.58 12.20
CA GLU A 113 4.01 5.97 11.28
C GLU A 113 3.56 6.09 9.82
N GLN A 114 2.28 5.81 9.55
CA GLN A 114 1.65 6.05 8.25
C GLN A 114 1.92 7.49 7.78
N ALA A 115 1.62 8.48 8.62
CA ALA A 115 1.79 9.88 8.25
C ALA A 115 3.23 10.22 7.85
N MET A 116 4.21 9.66 8.58
CA MET A 116 5.62 9.86 8.27
C MET A 116 6.06 9.16 6.99
N ILE A 117 5.55 7.95 6.72
CA ILE A 117 5.87 7.21 5.49
C ILE A 117 5.29 7.93 4.26
N GLU A 118 4.04 8.36 4.33
CA GLU A 118 3.37 9.07 3.23
C GLU A 118 4.05 10.38 2.89
N LYS A 119 4.42 11.16 3.92
CA LYS A 119 5.17 12.41 3.76
C LYS A 119 6.38 12.23 2.84
N PHE A 120 7.04 11.08 2.89
CA PHE A 120 8.23 10.77 2.09
C PHE A 120 7.98 9.99 0.81
N GLY A 121 6.72 9.73 0.44
CA GLY A 121 6.40 9.12 -0.83
C GLY A 121 6.07 7.63 -0.78
N GLY A 122 5.88 7.03 0.40
CA GLY A 122 5.51 5.62 0.55
C GLY A 122 3.99 5.38 0.52
N GLY A 123 3.55 4.27 -0.05
CA GLY A 123 2.20 3.71 0.11
C GLY A 123 2.21 2.61 1.17
N ILE A 124 1.09 2.42 1.87
CA ILE A 124 1.03 1.56 3.06
C ILE A 124 -0.11 0.55 2.96
N GLY A 125 0.19 -0.71 3.24
CA GLY A 125 -0.78 -1.76 3.49
C GLY A 125 -1.01 -2.01 4.98
N PHE A 126 -2.24 -2.31 5.36
CA PHE A 126 -2.66 -2.62 6.72
C PHE A 126 -3.44 -3.95 6.75
N SER A 127 -3.21 -4.75 7.79
CA SER A 127 -4.11 -5.85 8.15
C SER A 127 -5.03 -5.39 9.28
N LEU A 128 -6.33 -5.44 9.05
CA LEU A 128 -7.35 -5.12 10.06
C LEU A 128 -7.83 -6.35 10.85
N SER A 129 -7.33 -7.53 10.50
CA SER A 129 -7.87 -8.80 11.01
C SER A 129 -7.62 -9.03 12.50
N ASP A 130 -6.60 -8.38 13.06
CA ASP A 130 -6.25 -8.50 14.47
C ASP A 130 -6.99 -7.48 15.36
N ILE A 131 -7.66 -6.50 14.76
CA ILE A 131 -8.48 -5.51 15.49
C ILE A 131 -9.78 -6.16 15.93
N ARG A 132 -10.11 -6.05 17.22
CA ARG A 132 -11.31 -6.67 17.79
C ARG A 132 -12.60 -6.19 17.14
N PRO A 133 -13.64 -7.04 17.08
CA PRO A 133 -14.87 -6.70 16.40
C PRO A 133 -15.66 -5.60 17.11
N VAL A 134 -16.61 -5.00 16.39
CA VAL A 134 -17.52 -4.00 16.97
C VAL A 134 -18.27 -4.61 18.16
N GLY A 135 -18.37 -3.86 19.26
CA GLY A 135 -19.15 -4.27 20.43
C GLY A 135 -18.36 -5.09 21.46
N ASP A 136 -17.17 -5.57 21.11
CA ASP A 136 -16.34 -6.37 22.01
C ASP A 136 -15.88 -5.58 23.24
N LYS A 137 -15.76 -6.26 24.38
CA LYS A 137 -15.52 -5.59 25.67
C LYS A 137 -14.09 -5.05 25.76
N ILE A 138 -13.95 -3.79 26.13
CA ILE A 138 -12.64 -3.17 26.44
C ILE A 138 -12.35 -3.38 27.93
N LYS A 139 -11.28 -4.13 28.23
CA LYS A 139 -10.91 -4.49 29.61
C LYS A 139 -10.64 -3.27 30.50
N THR A 140 -10.00 -2.23 29.95
CA THR A 140 -9.50 -1.08 30.71
C THR A 140 -10.54 -0.01 30.98
N THR A 141 -11.44 0.27 30.02
CA THR A 141 -12.44 1.35 30.12
C THR A 141 -13.86 0.85 30.39
N HIS A 142 -14.07 -0.47 30.41
CA HIS A 142 -15.40 -1.11 30.44
C HIS A 142 -16.35 -0.71 29.30
N GLY A 143 -15.82 -0.04 28.27
CA GLY A 143 -16.56 0.32 27.06
C GLY A 143 -16.65 -0.82 26.04
N LYS A 144 -17.26 -0.50 24.90
CA LYS A 144 -17.37 -1.38 23.73
C LYS A 144 -16.41 -0.90 22.63
N ALA A 145 -15.82 -1.85 21.91
CA ALA A 145 -14.95 -1.56 20.78
C ALA A 145 -15.72 -0.94 19.60
N CYS A 146 -15.08 0.02 18.92
CA CYS A 146 -15.58 0.64 17.69
C CYS A 146 -15.40 -0.24 16.45
N GLY A 147 -14.54 -1.26 16.52
CA GLY A 147 -14.29 -2.22 15.46
C GLY A 147 -13.31 -1.74 14.37
N PRO A 148 -12.95 -2.65 13.43
CA PRO A 148 -11.92 -2.39 12.42
C PRO A 148 -12.29 -1.30 11.40
N ILE A 149 -13.56 -1.11 11.07
CA ILE A 149 -13.98 -0.10 10.09
C ILE A 149 -13.80 1.32 10.64
N ALA A 150 -13.99 1.52 11.94
CA ALA A 150 -13.68 2.81 12.57
C ALA A 150 -12.17 3.11 12.53
N VAL A 151 -11.32 2.08 12.69
CA VAL A 151 -9.87 2.22 12.53
C VAL A 151 -9.50 2.55 11.08
N LEU A 152 -10.10 1.86 10.11
CA LEU A 152 -9.92 2.16 8.68
C LEU A 152 -10.27 3.62 8.36
N ASN A 153 -11.41 4.12 8.85
CA ASN A 153 -11.82 5.50 8.66
C ASN A 153 -10.83 6.50 9.27
N LEU A 154 -10.30 6.23 10.48
CA LEU A 154 -9.25 7.07 11.07
C LEU A 154 -8.00 7.14 10.18
N LEU A 155 -7.53 6.00 9.67
CA LEU A 155 -6.35 5.95 8.80
C LEU A 155 -6.60 6.64 7.45
N SER A 156 -7.82 6.53 6.91
CA SER A 156 -8.27 7.25 5.71
C SER A 156 -8.23 8.77 5.91
N GLU A 157 -8.74 9.27 7.04
CA GLU A 157 -8.71 10.70 7.38
C GLU A 157 -7.28 11.21 7.55
N VAL A 158 -6.41 10.44 8.19
CA VAL A 158 -4.98 10.78 8.31
C VAL A 158 -4.33 10.88 6.94
N GLY A 159 -4.58 9.92 6.05
CA GLY A 159 -4.07 9.92 4.68
C GLY A 159 -4.55 11.12 3.86
N THR A 160 -5.79 11.56 4.05
CA THR A 160 -6.37 12.70 3.33
C THR A 160 -5.67 14.02 3.66
N MET A 161 -5.06 14.13 4.84
CA MET A 161 -4.30 15.32 5.23
C MET A 161 -2.91 15.40 4.58
N ILE A 162 -2.47 14.36 3.87
CA ILE A 162 -1.07 14.22 3.44
C ILE A 162 -1.00 14.04 1.93
N THR A 163 -0.34 14.99 1.26
CA THR A 163 0.06 14.80 -0.12
C THR A 163 1.37 14.01 -0.15
N GLN A 164 1.32 12.76 -0.59
CA GLN A 164 2.45 11.85 -0.69
C GLN A 164 3.60 12.46 -1.49
N GLY A 165 4.73 12.72 -0.81
CA GLY A 165 5.91 13.39 -1.38
C GLY A 165 5.63 14.75 -2.01
N GLY A 166 4.52 15.42 -1.64
CA GLY A 166 4.06 16.68 -2.22
C GLY A 166 3.59 16.60 -3.68
N LYS A 167 3.34 15.39 -4.20
CA LYS A 167 3.11 15.16 -5.65
C LYS A 167 1.82 14.42 -5.99
N ARG A 168 1.30 13.56 -5.10
CA ARG A 168 0.09 12.76 -5.33
C ARG A 168 -0.64 12.49 -4.01
N ASP A 169 -1.89 12.05 -4.07
CA ASP A 169 -2.62 11.59 -2.88
C ASP A 169 -2.00 10.29 -2.35
N GLY A 170 -2.10 10.09 -1.04
CA GLY A 170 -1.70 8.84 -0.39
C GLY A 170 -2.47 7.66 -0.97
N ALA A 171 -1.77 6.53 -1.12
CA ALA A 171 -2.38 5.28 -1.57
C ALA A 171 -2.19 4.21 -0.51
N HIS A 172 -3.31 3.63 -0.08
CA HIS A 172 -3.35 2.63 0.97
C HIS A 172 -3.99 1.34 0.52
N MET A 173 -3.71 0.28 1.25
CA MET A 173 -4.39 -1.00 1.12
C MET A 173 -4.83 -1.46 2.50
N ALA A 174 -6.07 -1.91 2.63
CA ALA A 174 -6.54 -2.61 3.82
C ALA A 174 -6.94 -4.03 3.46
N ILE A 175 -6.50 -4.99 4.28
CA ILE A 175 -6.85 -6.40 4.14
C ILE A 175 -7.58 -6.87 5.40
N MET A 176 -8.64 -7.65 5.20
CA MET A 176 -9.33 -8.36 6.27
C MET A 176 -9.53 -9.83 5.91
N SER A 177 -9.22 -10.72 6.85
CA SER A 177 -9.52 -12.15 6.73
C SER A 177 -11.01 -12.38 6.55
N VAL A 178 -11.36 -13.28 5.62
CA VAL A 178 -12.75 -13.69 5.35
C VAL A 178 -13.47 -14.29 6.58
N TYR A 179 -12.69 -14.73 7.58
CA TYR A 179 -13.17 -15.32 8.83
C TYR A 179 -13.43 -14.28 9.94
N HIS A 180 -13.17 -13.00 9.69
CA HIS A 180 -13.36 -11.96 10.69
C HIS A 180 -14.86 -11.65 10.93
N PRO A 181 -15.34 -11.43 12.17
CA PRO A 181 -16.75 -11.15 12.45
C PRO A 181 -17.33 -9.94 11.72
N ASN A 182 -16.51 -8.91 11.46
CA ASN A 182 -16.91 -7.72 10.69
C ASN A 182 -16.65 -7.84 9.17
N ILE A 183 -16.45 -9.04 8.62
CA ILE A 183 -16.14 -9.19 7.18
C ILE A 183 -17.22 -8.62 6.26
N LYS A 184 -18.50 -8.78 6.63
CA LYS A 184 -19.62 -8.25 5.83
C LYS A 184 -19.57 -6.72 5.77
N ASP A 185 -19.37 -6.08 6.93
CA ASP A 185 -19.22 -4.63 7.03
C ASP A 185 -18.02 -4.14 6.21
N PHE A 186 -16.90 -4.87 6.27
CA PHE A 186 -15.69 -4.57 5.51
C PHE A 186 -15.90 -4.65 3.99
N ILE A 187 -16.60 -5.69 3.49
CA ILE A 187 -16.92 -5.80 2.07
C ILE A 187 -17.75 -4.60 1.60
N THR A 188 -18.64 -4.09 2.45
CA THR A 188 -19.57 -3.01 2.09
C THR A 188 -19.09 -1.60 2.49
N CYS A 189 -17.95 -1.45 3.17
CA CYS A 189 -17.53 -0.17 3.76
C CYS A 189 -17.23 0.92 2.72
N LYS A 190 -17.06 0.52 1.45
CA LYS A 190 -16.81 1.40 0.31
C LYS A 190 -17.98 1.47 -0.67
N THR A 191 -19.18 1.06 -0.28
CA THR A 191 -20.36 1.14 -1.18
C THR A 191 -20.78 2.58 -1.48
N VAL A 192 -20.49 3.52 -0.57
CA VAL A 192 -20.67 4.96 -0.82
C VAL A 192 -19.37 5.53 -1.38
N GLU A 193 -19.42 5.94 -2.65
CA GLU A 193 -18.27 6.54 -3.32
C GLU A 193 -17.77 7.80 -2.60
N GLY A 194 -16.45 7.89 -2.41
CA GLY A 194 -15.76 9.05 -1.82
C GLY A 194 -15.39 8.96 -0.34
N GLU A 195 -16.08 8.15 0.48
CA GLU A 195 -15.84 8.11 1.94
C GLU A 195 -14.46 7.54 2.32
N ILE A 196 -13.95 6.55 1.58
CA ILE A 196 -12.64 5.91 1.81
C ILE A 196 -11.86 5.86 0.48
N HIS A 197 -11.73 7.01 -0.17
CA HIS A 197 -11.22 7.12 -1.55
C HIS A 197 -9.73 6.76 -1.71
N ASN A 198 -8.94 6.84 -0.64
CA ASN A 198 -7.49 6.61 -0.65
C ASN A 198 -7.06 5.17 -0.31
N PHE A 199 -8.00 4.29 0.04
CA PHE A 199 -7.74 2.86 0.25
C PHE A 199 -8.24 1.99 -0.91
N ASN A 200 -7.45 1.01 -1.34
CA ASN A 200 -8.01 -0.22 -1.88
C ASN A 200 -8.30 -1.19 -0.72
N ILE A 201 -9.38 -1.97 -0.83
CA ILE A 201 -9.73 -2.97 0.18
C ILE A 201 -9.66 -4.37 -0.45
N SER A 202 -9.20 -5.36 0.31
CA SER A 202 -9.16 -6.73 -0.18
C SER A 202 -9.48 -7.73 0.91
N VAL A 203 -10.22 -8.77 0.54
CA VAL A 203 -10.54 -9.88 1.44
C VAL A 203 -9.43 -10.92 1.34
N GLY A 204 -8.78 -11.20 2.47
CA GLY A 204 -7.82 -12.29 2.60
C GLY A 204 -8.56 -13.62 2.70
N THR A 205 -8.32 -14.51 1.76
CA THR A 205 -9.02 -15.80 1.62
C THR A 205 -8.04 -16.97 1.67
N ASP A 206 -8.57 -18.19 1.78
CA ASP A 206 -7.76 -19.40 1.69
C ASP A 206 -8.47 -20.50 0.90
N ALA A 207 -7.78 -21.62 0.70
CA ALA A 207 -8.31 -22.77 0.00
C ALA A 207 -9.55 -23.39 0.70
N ASN A 208 -9.64 -23.26 2.04
CA ASN A 208 -10.77 -23.78 2.81
C ASN A 208 -12.05 -22.98 2.54
N PHE A 209 -11.94 -21.65 2.50
CA PHE A 209 -13.04 -20.76 2.12
C PHE A 209 -13.53 -21.09 0.70
N MET A 210 -12.61 -21.20 -0.27
CA MET A 210 -12.99 -21.51 -1.64
C MET A 210 -13.63 -22.89 -1.79
N LYS A 211 -13.16 -23.88 -1.03
CA LYS A 211 -13.82 -25.19 -0.95
C LYS A 211 -15.22 -25.06 -0.35
N ALA A 212 -15.38 -24.28 0.71
CA ALA A 212 -16.68 -24.05 1.33
C ALA A 212 -17.66 -23.34 0.38
N VAL A 213 -17.20 -22.38 -0.43
CA VAL A 213 -18.01 -21.75 -1.49
C VAL A 213 -18.46 -22.80 -2.50
N LYS A 214 -17.52 -23.62 -3.01
CA LYS A 214 -17.82 -24.65 -4.02
C LYS A 214 -18.86 -25.65 -3.52
N ASP A 215 -18.63 -26.19 -2.33
CA ASP A 215 -19.42 -27.26 -1.71
C ASP A 215 -20.70 -26.74 -1.04
N ASP A 216 -20.98 -25.44 -1.13
CA ASP A 216 -22.12 -24.79 -0.49
C ASP A 216 -22.15 -25.03 1.04
N ASN A 217 -20.99 -24.90 1.69
CA ASN A 217 -20.80 -25.07 3.12
C ASN A 217 -20.78 -23.73 3.88
N TYR A 218 -20.65 -23.82 5.19
CA TYR A 218 -20.55 -22.68 6.09
C TYR A 218 -19.13 -22.49 6.59
N ILE A 219 -18.78 -21.24 6.92
CA ILE A 219 -17.54 -20.87 7.61
C ILE A 219 -17.86 -20.22 8.96
N LYS A 220 -16.97 -20.40 9.94
CA LYS A 220 -17.09 -19.74 11.23
C LYS A 220 -16.51 -18.34 11.15
N LEU A 221 -17.23 -17.36 11.68
CA LEU A 221 -16.65 -16.04 11.93
C LEU A 221 -16.16 -15.98 13.37
N ALA A 222 -14.90 -15.66 13.59
CA ALA A 222 -14.31 -15.67 14.93
C ALA A 222 -13.23 -14.60 15.10
N TRP A 223 -13.17 -14.03 16.30
CA TRP A 223 -12.08 -13.18 16.74
C TRP A 223 -11.69 -13.53 18.19
N PRO A 224 -10.39 -13.64 18.54
CA PRO A 224 -9.24 -13.65 17.64
C PRO A 224 -9.36 -14.73 16.58
N LEU A 225 -8.71 -14.53 15.43
CA LEU A 225 -8.84 -15.47 14.30
C LEU A 225 -8.49 -16.90 14.74
N ASP A 226 -9.47 -17.80 14.67
CA ASP A 226 -9.23 -19.21 14.89
C ASP A 226 -8.67 -19.83 13.61
N LYS A 227 -7.35 -19.98 13.55
CA LYS A 227 -6.66 -20.64 12.43
C LYS A 227 -6.99 -22.13 12.30
N LYS A 228 -7.82 -22.71 13.20
CA LYS A 228 -8.23 -24.11 13.22
C LYS A 228 -9.73 -24.33 12.98
N SER A 229 -10.55 -23.30 12.79
CA SER A 229 -11.98 -23.47 12.53
C SER A 229 -12.24 -23.84 11.07
N TYR A 230 -12.37 -25.14 10.82
CA TYR A 230 -12.71 -25.72 9.52
C TYR A 230 -14.17 -25.45 9.13
N PRO A 231 -14.48 -25.43 7.82
CA PRO A 231 -15.86 -25.36 7.35
C PRO A 231 -16.70 -26.51 7.94
N THR A 232 -17.94 -26.17 8.32
CA THR A 232 -18.90 -27.11 8.89
C THR A 232 -20.16 -27.16 8.03
N SER A 233 -20.92 -28.25 8.14
CA SER A 233 -22.24 -28.40 7.55
C SER A 233 -23.38 -27.93 8.46
N LYS A 234 -23.09 -27.48 9.69
CA LYS A 234 -24.10 -27.08 10.69
C LYS A 234 -24.12 -25.57 10.92
N ASN A 235 -25.31 -24.99 10.89
CA ASN A 235 -25.56 -23.60 11.27
C ASN A 235 -25.99 -23.54 12.74
N ASP A 236 -25.13 -23.03 13.63
CA ASP A 236 -25.44 -22.81 15.06
C ASP A 236 -25.50 -21.32 15.46
N GLY A 237 -25.50 -20.40 14.49
CA GLY A 237 -25.53 -18.95 14.71
C GLY A 237 -24.16 -18.27 14.69
N GLU A 238 -23.05 -19.01 14.82
CA GLU A 238 -21.68 -18.50 14.66
C GLU A 238 -21.11 -18.75 13.24
N TYR A 239 -21.89 -19.42 12.39
CA TYR A 239 -21.50 -19.81 11.04
C TYR A 239 -22.33 -19.09 9.99
N VAL A 240 -21.66 -18.69 8.92
CA VAL A 240 -22.24 -17.99 7.78
C VAL A 240 -22.01 -18.78 6.51
N LYS A 241 -22.94 -18.69 5.56
CA LYS A 241 -22.81 -19.41 4.30
C LYS A 241 -21.65 -18.82 3.51
N ALA A 242 -20.67 -19.64 3.12
CA ALA A 242 -19.49 -19.14 2.42
C ALA A 242 -19.87 -18.46 1.09
N ARG A 243 -20.88 -19.01 0.38
CA ARG A 243 -21.43 -18.43 -0.84
C ARG A 243 -22.05 -17.05 -0.65
N GLU A 244 -22.61 -16.75 0.51
CA GLU A 244 -23.19 -15.44 0.79
C GLU A 244 -22.09 -14.37 0.79
N ILE A 245 -21.01 -14.60 1.57
CA ILE A 245 -19.86 -13.69 1.61
C ILE A 245 -19.21 -13.57 0.24
N PHE A 246 -19.02 -14.69 -0.47
CA PHE A 246 -18.43 -14.66 -1.80
C PHE A 246 -19.29 -13.88 -2.82
N SER A 247 -20.63 -14.00 -2.73
CA SER A 247 -21.54 -13.22 -3.57
C SER A 247 -21.44 -11.73 -3.26
N MET A 248 -21.37 -11.34 -1.98
CA MET A 248 -21.17 -9.95 -1.58
C MET A 248 -19.85 -9.38 -2.14
N MET A 249 -18.77 -10.17 -2.13
CA MET A 249 -17.49 -9.76 -2.75
C MET A 249 -17.62 -9.54 -4.26
N ILE A 250 -18.34 -10.44 -4.96
CA ILE A 250 -18.60 -10.30 -6.40
C ILE A 250 -19.43 -9.04 -6.68
N ASP A 251 -20.50 -8.81 -5.91
CA ASP A 251 -21.40 -7.68 -6.11
C ASP A 251 -20.68 -6.35 -5.88
N GLY A 252 -19.84 -6.25 -4.83
CA GLY A 252 -18.98 -5.09 -4.61
C GLY A 252 -18.00 -4.88 -5.76
N ALA A 253 -17.26 -5.93 -6.13
CA ALA A 253 -16.28 -5.85 -7.22
C ALA A 253 -16.92 -5.45 -8.56
N TRP A 254 -18.16 -5.87 -8.80
CA TRP A 254 -18.95 -5.44 -9.96
C TRP A 254 -19.41 -3.98 -9.87
N LEU A 255 -19.78 -3.52 -8.66
CA LEU A 255 -20.26 -2.16 -8.43
C LEU A 255 -19.16 -1.11 -8.64
N ASN A 256 -18.00 -1.28 -8.02
CA ASN A 256 -16.94 -0.27 -8.04
C ASN A 256 -15.50 -0.82 -8.04
N GLY A 257 -15.32 -2.12 -8.30
CA GLY A 257 -14.00 -2.76 -8.32
C GLY A 257 -13.46 -3.17 -6.96
N GLU A 258 -14.24 -3.01 -5.88
CA GLU A 258 -13.85 -3.33 -4.51
C GLU A 258 -14.87 -4.27 -3.84
N PRO A 259 -14.45 -5.27 -3.04
CA PRO A 259 -13.08 -5.55 -2.64
C PRO A 259 -12.34 -6.45 -3.64
N GLY A 260 -11.02 -6.31 -3.65
CA GLY A 260 -10.13 -7.33 -4.19
C GLY A 260 -10.13 -8.63 -3.36
N MET A 261 -9.41 -9.63 -3.84
CA MET A 261 -9.21 -10.91 -3.15
C MET A 261 -7.72 -11.24 -3.13
N VAL A 262 -7.19 -11.60 -1.96
CA VAL A 262 -5.80 -12.01 -1.73
C VAL A 262 -5.77 -13.43 -1.18
#